data_AF-A0A9P6EGY6-F1
#
_entry.id   AF-A0A9P6EGY6-F1
#
_cell.length_a   1.000
_cell.length_b   1.000
_cell.length_c   1.000
_cell.angle_alpha   90.00
_cell.angle_beta   90.00
_cell.angle_gamma   90.00
#
_symmetry.space_group_name_H-M   'P 1'
#
loop_
_entity.id
_entity.type
_entity.pdbx_description
1 polymer ?
#
loop_
_entity_poly.entity_id
_entity_poly.type
_entity_poly.pdbx_seq_one_letter_code
_entity_poly.pdbx_strand_id
1 'polypeptide(L)'
;MTHVLIRCKDIESLKKPKAPAIRVPPKTDSQIYHDQLLYKGRGAPLWLPGPNLRLPKAYRLEGVRIGDVGIINESGGFSFLFNIFEHKDSEINRGKVPGGFEPLEWRNGSDSRLNTAGVDSDDVEEYSVYGDASWLGSREITQIDSPSSSGFTFKMGGPEGAILTMPDGASSKDLVNRQALKDYMTSNLEEWYKYVNHQRGREAKNGDLRLVYGCDKVASWGIGTFRDDENNYKSTQEIKMHFNAIRQQPYGTAGTPRRYVWKCAGGGSGRAGPAEREVKDLISRPDPMSMDIDGESQSHADAQIENQCVFVRTFNAMLSESIWESVITNPGATSDTGENPEDETHRKSERQNDSSGFRREGHRPADSSEDNHASRGTFSGVQYMASVGEPSVIPHPSSLLNQFLLDQFPGAKMAITEDADWIAAHNTVSR
;
A
#
# COMPACT_ATOMS: atom_id res chain seq x y z
N MET A 1 -48.59 -24.97 12.99
CA MET A 1 -48.06 -23.59 12.95
C MET A 1 -48.76 -22.80 14.03
N THR A 2 -48.04 -22.43 15.08
CA THR A 2 -48.58 -21.65 16.20
C THR A 2 -48.00 -20.24 16.03
N HIS A 3 -48.81 -19.28 15.59
CA HIS A 3 -48.38 -17.90 15.46
C HIS A 3 -48.37 -17.24 16.85
N VAL A 4 -47.18 -16.86 17.32
CA VAL A 4 -47.03 -16.00 18.50
C VAL A 4 -47.15 -14.55 18.02
N LEU A 5 -48.24 -13.89 18.37
CA LEU A 5 -48.49 -12.48 18.09
C LEU A 5 -47.93 -11.66 19.27
N ILE A 6 -46.80 -10.99 19.08
CA ILE A 6 -46.26 -10.03 20.07
C ILE A 6 -47.03 -8.72 19.92
N ARG A 7 -47.71 -8.27 20.96
CA ARG A 7 -48.47 -7.00 20.96
C ARG A 7 -47.54 -5.87 21.42
N CYS A 8 -47.64 -4.67 20.83
CA CYS A 8 -46.79 -3.51 21.14
C CYS A 8 -46.72 -3.11 22.62
N LYS A 9 -47.66 -3.56 23.47
CA LYS A 9 -47.65 -3.26 24.90
C LYS A 9 -46.59 -4.03 25.68
N ASP A 10 -45.97 -5.05 25.08
CA ASP A 10 -44.89 -5.83 25.71
C ASP A 10 -43.48 -5.23 25.48
N ILE A 11 -43.37 -4.17 24.65
CA ILE A 11 -42.08 -3.50 24.35
C ILE A 11 -41.70 -2.48 25.44
N GLU A 12 -42.67 -1.87 26.11
CA GLU A 12 -42.43 -0.81 27.11
C GLU A 12 -41.83 -1.33 28.44
N SER A 13 -41.83 -2.65 28.67
CA SER A 13 -41.27 -3.26 29.89
C SER A 13 -39.85 -3.82 29.72
N LEU A 14 -39.30 -3.82 28.50
CA LEU A 14 -37.90 -4.16 28.26
C LEU A 14 -37.03 -2.95 28.59
N LYS A 15 -36.51 -2.89 29.83
CA LYS A 15 -35.32 -2.07 30.13
C LYS A 15 -34.31 -2.35 29.02
N LYS A 16 -33.95 -1.32 28.23
CA LYS A 16 -32.92 -1.44 27.19
C LYS A 16 -31.76 -2.26 27.78
N PRO A 17 -31.46 -3.47 27.27
CA PRO A 17 -30.26 -4.14 27.69
C PRO A 17 -29.12 -3.17 27.39
N LYS A 18 -28.31 -2.86 28.41
CA LYS A 18 -27.06 -2.12 28.20
C LYS A 18 -26.33 -2.90 27.13
N ALA A 19 -26.24 -2.35 25.91
CA ALA A 19 -25.45 -2.97 24.87
C ALA A 19 -24.08 -3.27 25.48
N PRO A 20 -23.55 -4.51 25.37
CA PRO A 20 -22.22 -4.78 25.86
C PRO A 20 -21.30 -3.73 25.24
N ALA A 21 -20.54 -3.02 26.08
CA ALA A 21 -19.59 -2.03 25.59
C ALA A 21 -18.68 -2.74 24.59
N ILE A 22 -18.86 -2.44 23.30
CA ILE A 22 -18.00 -2.96 22.25
C ILE A 22 -16.63 -2.37 22.56
N ARG A 23 -15.73 -3.20 23.12
CA ARG A 23 -14.35 -2.81 23.34
C ARG A 23 -13.74 -2.64 21.95
N VAL A 24 -13.51 -1.39 21.56
CA VAL A 24 -12.73 -1.09 20.35
C VAL A 24 -11.39 -1.81 20.51
N PRO A 25 -10.98 -2.64 19.54
CA PRO A 25 -9.71 -3.35 19.64
C PRO A 25 -8.57 -2.32 19.77
N PRO A 26 -7.54 -2.62 20.56
CA PRO A 26 -6.41 -1.72 20.69
C PRO A 26 -5.73 -1.53 19.33
N LYS A 27 -5.49 -0.26 18.96
CA LYS A 27 -4.64 0.09 17.81
C LYS A 27 -3.33 -0.69 17.81
N THR A 28 -2.91 -1.15 16.65
CA THR A 28 -1.59 -1.74 16.42
C THR A 28 -0.50 -0.67 16.38
N ASP A 29 0.77 -1.07 16.53
CA ASP A 29 1.92 -0.17 16.35
C ASP A 29 1.89 0.54 14.98
N SER A 30 1.53 -0.18 13.91
CA SER A 30 1.41 0.40 12.57
C SER A 30 0.33 1.49 12.50
N GLN A 31 -0.81 1.28 13.16
CA GLN A 31 -1.89 2.27 13.22
C GLN A 31 -1.48 3.50 14.03
N ILE A 32 -0.83 3.29 15.18
CA ILE A 32 -0.27 4.39 15.99
C ILE A 32 0.73 5.18 15.16
N TYR A 33 1.69 4.51 14.51
CA TYR A 33 2.68 5.16 13.65
C TYR A 33 2.03 5.99 12.55
N HIS A 34 1.05 5.40 11.86
CA HIS A 34 0.33 6.07 10.80
C HIS A 34 -0.38 7.33 11.31
N ASP A 35 -1.25 7.20 12.30
CA ASP A 35 -2.06 8.31 12.83
C ASP A 35 -1.19 9.45 13.37
N GLN A 36 -0.09 9.12 14.03
CA GLN A 36 0.78 10.09 14.70
C GLN A 36 1.69 10.87 13.73
N LEU A 37 2.06 10.27 12.58
CA LEU A 37 2.91 10.93 11.58
C LEU A 37 2.17 11.43 10.34
N LEU A 38 0.91 11.04 10.13
CA LEU A 38 0.08 11.48 9.01
C LEU A 38 0.07 13.02 8.89
N TYR A 39 -0.08 13.72 10.02
CA TYR A 39 -0.13 15.18 10.08
C TYR A 39 1.21 15.90 9.88
N LYS A 40 2.29 15.18 9.51
CA LYS A 40 3.56 15.80 9.12
C LYS A 40 3.53 16.36 7.70
N GLY A 41 2.45 16.16 6.96
CA GLY A 41 2.22 16.80 5.67
C GLY A 41 3.10 16.25 4.54
N ARG A 42 3.56 15.00 4.68
CA ARG A 42 4.49 14.35 3.75
C ARG A 42 3.85 13.22 2.93
N GLY A 43 2.52 13.12 2.95
CA GLY A 43 1.76 11.97 2.44
C GLY A 43 1.57 10.90 3.51
N ALA A 44 1.27 9.68 3.08
CA ALA A 44 1.04 8.55 3.97
C ALA A 44 2.36 8.00 4.53
N PRO A 45 2.55 7.94 5.86
CA PRO A 45 3.70 7.28 6.48
C PRO A 45 3.63 5.76 6.31
N LEU A 46 4.75 5.13 5.95
CA LEU A 46 4.83 3.67 5.80
C LEU A 46 5.52 3.03 7.01
N TRP A 47 4.78 2.16 7.72
CA TRP A 47 5.33 1.31 8.79
C TRP A 47 6.34 0.30 8.27
N LEU A 48 6.20 -0.14 7.01
CA LEU A 48 7.15 -1.01 6.31
C LEU A 48 7.81 -0.24 5.15
N PRO A 49 8.93 0.47 5.40
CA PRO A 49 9.57 1.26 4.35
C PRO A 49 10.20 0.44 3.22
N GLY A 50 10.69 -0.76 3.51
CA GLY A 50 11.39 -1.58 2.53
C GLY A 50 10.45 -2.24 1.51
N PRO A 51 10.93 -2.49 0.27
CA PRO A 51 10.14 -3.18 -0.74
C PRO A 51 9.91 -4.65 -0.37
N ASN A 52 8.88 -5.27 -0.95
CA ASN A 52 8.65 -6.69 -0.78
C ASN A 52 9.83 -7.50 -1.35
N LEU A 53 10.43 -8.37 -0.53
CA LEU A 53 11.61 -9.17 -0.87
C LEU A 53 11.40 -10.13 -2.05
N ARG A 54 10.15 -10.40 -2.43
CA ARG A 54 9.79 -11.22 -3.60
C ARG A 54 9.73 -10.43 -4.92
N LEU A 55 9.86 -9.10 -4.86
CA LEU A 55 9.90 -8.28 -6.06
C LEU A 55 11.25 -8.44 -6.78
N PRO A 56 11.28 -8.19 -8.11
CA PRO A 56 12.51 -8.28 -8.89
C PRO A 56 13.61 -7.40 -8.31
N LYS A 57 14.87 -7.81 -8.49
CA LYS A 57 16.02 -7.07 -7.94
C LYS A 57 16.05 -5.64 -8.47
N ALA A 58 15.74 -5.44 -9.74
CA ALA A 58 15.62 -4.12 -10.36
C ALA A 58 14.68 -3.19 -9.58
N TYR A 59 13.48 -3.66 -9.21
CA TYR A 59 12.55 -2.88 -8.40
C TYR A 59 13.07 -2.67 -6.98
N ARG A 60 13.63 -3.71 -6.35
CA ARG A 60 14.10 -3.63 -4.96
C ARG A 60 15.27 -2.66 -4.77
N LEU A 61 16.08 -2.40 -5.79
CA LEU A 61 17.16 -1.42 -5.75
C LEU A 61 16.64 0.02 -5.61
N GLU A 62 15.44 0.30 -6.13
CA GLU A 62 14.85 1.63 -6.10
C GLU A 62 13.75 1.75 -5.02
N GLY A 63 12.98 0.69 -4.79
CA GLY A 63 11.80 0.71 -3.93
C GLY A 63 10.61 1.43 -4.58
N VAL A 64 9.67 1.89 -3.75
CA VAL A 64 8.51 2.68 -4.19
C VAL A 64 8.96 3.89 -5.00
N ARG A 65 8.33 4.16 -6.14
CA ARG A 65 8.71 5.26 -7.04
C ARG A 65 7.51 5.86 -7.78
N ILE A 66 7.74 7.00 -8.41
CA ILE A 66 6.74 7.73 -9.19
C ILE A 66 6.17 6.79 -10.29
N GLY A 67 4.85 6.82 -10.45
CA GLY A 67 4.12 5.96 -11.38
C GLY A 67 3.74 4.59 -10.83
N ASP A 68 4.18 4.23 -9.62
CA ASP A 68 3.75 2.97 -9.01
C ASP A 68 2.25 3.00 -8.68
N VAL A 69 1.55 1.96 -9.10
CA VAL A 69 0.19 1.64 -8.69
C VAL A 69 0.26 0.56 -7.61
N GLY A 70 -0.45 0.76 -6.50
CA GLY A 70 -0.41 -0.15 -5.37
C GLY A 70 -1.48 0.11 -4.32
N ILE A 71 -1.37 -0.62 -3.22
CA ILE A 71 -2.26 -0.53 -2.06
C ILE A 71 -1.40 -0.40 -0.81
N ILE A 72 -1.72 0.52 0.09
CA ILE A 72 -1.14 0.53 1.44
C ILE A 72 -1.88 -0.54 2.25
N ASN A 73 -1.21 -1.64 2.56
CA ASN A 73 -1.83 -2.78 3.22
C ASN A 73 -1.97 -2.58 4.74
N GLU A 74 -2.71 -3.46 5.40
CA GLU A 74 -2.93 -3.42 6.86
C GLU A 74 -1.65 -3.54 7.69
N SER A 75 -0.58 -4.09 7.11
CA SER A 75 0.74 -4.13 7.75
C SER A 75 1.51 -2.81 7.62
N GLY A 76 0.91 -1.78 7.01
CA GLY A 76 1.49 -0.45 6.81
C GLY A 76 2.62 -0.40 5.79
N GLY A 77 2.65 -1.33 4.84
CA GLY A 77 3.58 -1.32 3.71
C GLY A 77 2.89 -1.01 2.39
N PHE A 78 3.65 -0.53 1.41
CA PHE A 78 3.16 -0.35 0.05
C PHE A 78 3.22 -1.68 -0.72
N SER A 79 2.05 -2.25 -1.03
CA SER A 79 1.92 -3.42 -1.89
C SER A 79 1.89 -2.99 -3.35
N PHE A 80 3.06 -2.96 -3.97
CA PHE A 80 3.23 -2.74 -5.41
C PHE A 80 2.39 -3.69 -6.28
N LEU A 81 1.80 -3.16 -7.35
CA LEU A 81 1.10 -3.91 -8.39
C LEU A 81 1.87 -3.83 -9.71
N PHE A 82 1.97 -2.63 -10.28
CA PHE A 82 2.69 -2.32 -11.52
C PHE A 82 3.09 -0.84 -11.52
N ASN A 83 3.97 -0.44 -12.43
CA ASN A 83 4.32 0.96 -12.66
C ASN A 83 3.77 1.42 -14.03
N ILE A 84 3.12 2.58 -14.10
CA ILE A 84 2.43 3.03 -15.32
C ILE A 84 3.38 3.40 -16.46
N PHE A 85 4.67 3.68 -16.18
CA PHE A 85 5.66 4.03 -17.20
C PHE A 85 6.40 2.82 -17.76
N GLU A 86 6.32 1.68 -17.07
CA GLU A 86 7.04 0.47 -17.41
C GLU A 86 6.30 -0.33 -18.46
N HIS A 87 7.01 -0.79 -19.50
CA HIS A 87 6.42 -1.67 -20.51
C HIS A 87 5.92 -2.97 -19.87
N LYS A 88 4.79 -3.51 -20.36
CA LYS A 88 4.19 -4.76 -19.82
C LYS A 88 5.14 -5.96 -19.77
N ASP A 89 6.14 -5.98 -20.65
CA ASP A 89 7.11 -7.07 -20.76
C ASP A 89 8.41 -6.83 -19.97
N SER A 90 8.55 -5.68 -19.31
CA SER A 90 9.73 -5.32 -18.49
C SER A 90 9.83 -6.20 -17.25
N GLU A 91 11.02 -6.33 -16.66
CA GLU A 91 11.23 -7.15 -15.45
C GLU A 91 10.28 -6.78 -14.31
N ILE A 92 9.92 -5.49 -14.22
CA ILE A 92 9.11 -4.93 -13.14
C ILE A 92 7.63 -5.27 -13.33
N ASN A 93 7.11 -5.06 -14.54
CA ASN A 93 5.69 -5.21 -14.88
C ASN A 93 5.29 -6.58 -15.44
N ARG A 94 6.25 -7.42 -15.85
CA ARG A 94 5.97 -8.72 -16.47
C ARG A 94 5.03 -9.57 -15.62
N GLY A 95 3.87 -9.89 -16.21
CA GLY A 95 2.82 -10.69 -15.58
C GLY A 95 2.08 -9.98 -14.43
N LYS A 96 2.15 -8.64 -14.36
CA LYS A 96 1.57 -7.87 -13.25
C LYS A 96 0.71 -6.67 -13.69
N VAL A 97 0.25 -6.62 -14.94
CA VAL A 97 -0.54 -5.49 -15.46
C VAL A 97 -1.99 -5.89 -15.81
N PRO A 98 -2.94 -4.93 -15.81
CA PRO A 98 -4.30 -5.13 -16.32
C PRO A 98 -4.36 -5.54 -17.79
N GLY A 99 -5.52 -6.08 -18.21
CA GLY A 99 -5.78 -6.35 -19.62
C GLY A 99 -5.81 -5.06 -20.44
N GLY A 100 -5.19 -5.06 -21.63
CA GLY A 100 -5.11 -3.86 -22.47
C GLY A 100 -4.22 -2.74 -21.93
N PHE A 101 -3.38 -3.03 -20.91
CA PHE A 101 -2.45 -2.05 -20.36
C PHE A 101 -1.46 -1.56 -21.42
N GLU A 102 -1.44 -0.24 -21.60
CA GLU A 102 -0.46 0.49 -22.38
C GLU A 102 0.27 1.49 -21.47
N PRO A 103 1.61 1.53 -21.46
CA PRO A 103 2.36 2.46 -20.62
C PRO A 103 1.98 3.92 -20.92
N LEU A 104 2.01 4.76 -19.88
CA LEU A 104 1.91 6.20 -20.06
C LEU A 104 3.21 6.70 -20.71
N GLU A 105 3.12 7.16 -21.96
CA GLU A 105 4.24 7.79 -22.63
C GLU A 105 4.46 9.20 -22.09
N TRP A 106 5.64 9.45 -21.52
CA TRP A 106 6.05 10.80 -21.11
C TRP A 106 6.71 11.53 -22.27
N ARG A 107 6.28 12.77 -22.53
CA ARG A 107 6.59 13.58 -23.72
C ARG A 107 8.08 13.46 -24.13
N ASN A 108 8.34 12.80 -25.27
CA ASN A 108 9.56 12.85 -26.10
C ASN A 108 10.85 13.32 -25.41
N GLY A 109 11.35 12.56 -24.42
CA GLY A 109 12.77 12.59 -24.11
C GLY A 109 13.50 11.99 -25.30
N SER A 110 14.19 12.81 -26.09
CA SER A 110 14.90 12.40 -27.32
C SER A 110 16.00 11.34 -27.14
N ASP A 111 16.17 10.78 -25.94
CA ASP A 111 17.04 9.67 -25.67
C ASP A 111 16.34 8.60 -24.82
N SER A 112 15.66 7.68 -25.51
CA SER A 112 14.99 6.49 -24.96
C SER A 112 15.93 5.57 -24.15
N ARG A 113 17.25 5.82 -24.11
CA ARG A 113 18.23 4.92 -23.50
C ARG A 113 18.69 5.32 -22.09
N LEU A 114 18.34 6.50 -21.59
CA LEU A 114 18.68 6.95 -20.23
C LEU A 114 17.50 7.05 -19.26
N ASN A 115 16.26 6.96 -19.74
CA ASN A 115 15.08 7.18 -18.91
C ASN A 115 14.55 5.89 -18.26
N THR A 116 15.35 5.29 -17.36
CA THR A 116 14.89 4.17 -16.51
C THR A 116 13.79 4.54 -15.51
N ALA A 117 13.41 5.82 -15.43
CA ALA A 117 12.30 6.31 -14.62
C ALA A 117 11.04 6.67 -15.44
N GLY A 118 11.10 6.61 -16.78
CA GLY A 118 9.95 6.86 -17.66
C GLY A 118 9.31 8.25 -17.56
N VAL A 119 9.89 9.17 -16.79
CA VAL A 119 9.48 10.56 -16.60
C VAL A 119 10.68 11.45 -16.92
N ASP A 120 10.44 12.58 -17.57
CA ASP A 120 11.48 13.60 -17.82
C ASP A 120 12.03 14.10 -16.47
N SER A 121 13.35 14.09 -16.33
CA SER A 121 14.02 14.57 -15.12
C SER A 121 13.67 16.01 -14.79
N ASP A 122 13.31 16.81 -15.80
CA ASP A 122 12.97 18.23 -15.62
C ASP A 122 11.64 18.44 -14.88
N ASP A 123 10.74 17.46 -14.90
CA ASP A 123 9.44 17.52 -14.20
C ASP A 123 9.47 16.82 -12.82
N VAL A 124 10.62 16.29 -12.41
CA VAL A 124 10.83 15.67 -11.09
C VAL A 124 11.69 16.57 -10.22
N GLU A 125 11.12 17.05 -9.13
CA GLU A 125 11.87 17.75 -8.10
C GLU A 125 12.44 16.75 -7.08
N GLU A 126 13.76 16.79 -6.88
CA GLU A 126 14.47 15.97 -5.92
C GLU A 126 15.26 16.84 -4.94
N TYR A 127 15.04 16.64 -3.64
CA TYR A 127 15.74 17.39 -2.59
C TYR A 127 16.20 16.47 -1.45
N SER A 128 17.38 16.76 -0.90
CA SER A 128 17.79 16.25 0.42
C SER A 128 17.05 17.03 1.51
N VAL A 129 15.89 16.54 1.94
CA VAL A 129 14.98 17.24 2.87
C VAL A 129 15.39 17.10 4.33
N TYR A 130 16.16 16.07 4.66
CA TYR A 130 16.68 15.83 6.01
C TYR A 130 18.16 15.46 5.91
N GLY A 131 19.00 16.14 6.68
CA GLY A 131 20.42 15.78 6.80
C GLY A 131 20.62 14.60 7.75
N ASP A 132 21.86 14.15 7.86
CA ASP A 132 22.28 13.11 8.81
C ASP A 132 21.75 13.39 10.23
N ALA A 133 21.47 12.30 10.94
CA ALA A 133 20.99 12.35 12.32
C ALA A 133 19.67 13.14 12.50
N SER A 134 18.80 13.12 11.48
CA SER A 134 17.47 13.72 11.56
C SER A 134 16.44 12.77 12.16
N TRP A 135 15.33 13.33 12.66
CA TRP A 135 14.19 12.57 13.11
C TRP A 135 12.88 13.37 13.00
N LEU A 136 11.77 12.65 12.98
CA LEU A 136 10.41 13.14 13.06
C LEU A 136 9.69 12.42 14.19
N GLY A 137 8.81 13.10 14.89
CA GLY A 137 7.99 12.45 15.92
C GLY A 137 6.66 13.17 16.11
N SER A 138 5.71 12.53 16.77
CA SER A 138 4.49 13.20 17.21
C SER A 138 4.78 14.39 18.10
N ARG A 139 3.80 15.29 18.23
CA ARG A 139 3.99 16.63 18.82
C ARG A 139 4.46 16.56 20.29
N GLU A 140 4.03 15.53 21.00
CA GLU A 140 4.30 15.31 22.42
C GLU A 140 5.65 14.59 22.66
N ILE A 141 6.48 14.42 21.63
CA ILE A 141 7.81 13.79 21.74
C ILE A 141 8.88 14.85 21.93
N THR A 142 9.75 14.61 22.91
CA THR A 142 10.93 15.45 23.18
C THR A 142 12.19 14.60 23.07
N GLN A 143 13.16 15.07 22.30
CA GLN A 143 14.52 14.53 22.38
C GLN A 143 15.19 15.09 23.64
N ILE A 144 15.84 14.21 24.41
CA ILE A 144 16.63 14.59 25.57
C ILE A 144 18.10 14.23 25.32
N ASP A 145 18.99 15.09 25.80
CA ASP A 145 20.44 14.91 25.61
C ASP A 145 20.90 13.60 26.24
N SER A 146 21.58 12.79 25.43
CA SER A 146 22.22 11.57 25.89
C SER A 146 23.64 11.88 26.32
N PRO A 147 24.14 11.36 27.47
CA PRO A 147 25.53 11.52 27.87
C PRO A 147 26.54 10.82 26.93
N SER A 148 26.08 10.13 25.89
CA SER A 148 26.89 9.49 24.85
C SER A 148 26.56 10.01 23.46
N SER A 149 27.58 10.43 22.72
CA SER A 149 27.52 11.02 21.36
C SER A 149 27.12 10.05 20.22
N SER A 150 26.39 8.96 20.50
CA SER A 150 26.17 7.87 19.53
C SER A 150 24.70 7.47 19.31
N GLY A 151 23.73 8.28 19.75
CA GLY A 151 22.32 7.96 19.61
C GLY A 151 21.36 9.08 20.06
N PHE A 152 20.06 8.85 19.83
CA PHE A 152 18.98 9.71 20.29
C PHE A 152 18.29 9.08 21.50
N THR A 153 17.88 9.91 22.46
CA THR A 153 16.97 9.49 23.51
C THR A 153 15.72 10.34 23.43
N PHE A 154 14.57 9.69 23.42
CA PHE A 154 13.28 10.35 23.35
C PHE A 154 12.49 10.11 24.61
N LYS A 155 11.77 11.14 25.04
CA LYS A 155 10.79 11.13 26.11
C LYS A 155 9.41 11.47 25.53
N MET A 156 8.41 10.70 25.94
CA MET A 156 7.02 10.87 25.54
C MET A 156 6.24 11.68 26.58
N GLY A 157 5.40 12.60 26.12
CA GLY A 157 4.52 13.42 26.96
C GLY A 157 3.02 13.15 26.78
N GLY A 158 2.63 12.22 25.90
CA GLY A 158 1.22 11.93 25.57
C GLY A 158 0.88 10.43 25.66
N PRO A 159 -0.41 10.07 25.56
CA PRO A 159 -0.90 8.69 25.70
C PRO A 159 -0.53 7.80 24.51
N GLU A 160 -0.26 8.37 23.34
CA GLU A 160 0.24 7.67 22.16
C GLU A 160 1.34 8.51 21.52
N GLY A 161 2.27 7.85 20.84
CA GLY A 161 3.17 8.58 19.96
C GLY A 161 4.07 7.71 19.10
N ALA A 162 4.69 8.35 18.11
CA ALA A 162 5.49 7.69 17.09
C ALA A 162 6.72 8.51 16.73
N ILE A 163 7.83 7.83 16.46
CA ILE A 163 9.14 8.40 16.09
C ILE A 163 9.60 7.73 14.81
N LEU A 164 10.13 8.54 13.89
CA LEU A 164 10.93 8.11 12.75
C LEU A 164 12.30 8.77 12.87
N THR A 165 13.34 7.97 13.00
CA THR A 165 14.74 8.42 12.92
C THR A 165 15.28 8.12 11.52
N MET A 166 16.08 9.06 10.98
CA MET A 166 16.66 9.04 9.64
C MET A 166 18.17 9.30 9.77
N PRO A 167 18.94 8.28 10.17
CA PRO A 167 20.32 8.47 10.62
C PRO A 167 21.25 8.99 9.53
N ASP A 168 21.00 8.62 8.28
CA ASP A 168 21.79 9.04 7.12
C ASP A 168 20.98 10.04 6.24
N GLY A 169 20.02 10.74 6.85
CA GLY A 169 19.17 11.71 6.16
C GLY A 169 18.06 11.08 5.34
N ALA A 170 17.40 11.92 4.54
CA ALA A 170 16.34 11.51 3.62
C ALA A 170 16.29 12.40 2.38
N SER A 171 16.03 11.76 1.24
CA SER A 171 15.70 12.41 -0.03
C SER A 171 14.19 12.43 -0.23
N SER A 172 13.70 13.44 -0.94
CA SER A 172 12.30 13.59 -1.31
C SER A 172 12.21 13.79 -2.82
N LYS A 173 11.35 13.02 -3.48
CA LYS A 173 11.10 13.09 -4.91
C LYS A 173 9.64 13.35 -5.17
N ASP A 174 9.33 14.38 -5.93
CA ASP A 174 7.96 14.74 -6.29
C ASP A 174 7.85 15.08 -7.78
N LEU A 175 6.80 14.55 -8.42
CA LEU A 175 6.40 14.99 -9.74
C LEU A 175 5.70 16.35 -9.66
N VAL A 176 6.18 17.33 -10.42
CA VAL A 176 5.57 18.67 -10.50
C VAL A 176 4.35 18.63 -11.45
N ASN A 177 4.54 18.12 -12.66
CA ASN A 177 3.47 18.02 -13.64
C ASN A 177 2.60 16.77 -13.42
N ARG A 178 1.52 16.95 -12.66
CA ARG A 178 0.66 15.86 -12.20
C ARG A 178 -0.51 15.53 -13.13
N GLN A 179 -0.79 16.35 -14.13
CA GLN A 179 -2.02 16.23 -14.93
C GLN A 179 -2.07 14.91 -15.70
N ALA A 180 -0.95 14.51 -16.32
CA ALA A 180 -0.89 13.27 -17.09
C ALA A 180 -1.18 12.02 -16.25
N LEU A 181 -0.74 12.00 -14.98
CA LEU A 181 -1.03 10.89 -14.05
C LEU A 181 -2.52 10.87 -13.68
N LYS A 182 -3.12 12.04 -13.43
CA LYS A 182 -4.56 12.16 -13.13
C LYS A 182 -5.41 11.67 -14.30
N ASP A 183 -5.08 12.10 -15.51
CA ASP A 183 -5.79 11.70 -16.73
C ASP A 183 -5.67 10.19 -16.93
N TYR A 184 -4.44 9.65 -16.80
CA TYR A 184 -4.19 8.22 -16.95
C TYR A 184 -4.93 7.39 -15.89
N MET A 185 -4.94 7.82 -14.63
CA MET A 185 -5.73 7.17 -13.57
C MET A 185 -7.22 7.21 -13.90
N THR A 186 -7.74 8.37 -14.31
CA THR A 186 -9.17 8.56 -14.64
C THR A 186 -9.62 7.61 -15.74
N SER A 187 -8.81 7.42 -16.78
CA SER A 187 -9.14 6.53 -17.90
C SER A 187 -9.05 5.04 -17.58
N ASN A 188 -8.33 4.65 -16.53
CA ASN A 188 -8.00 3.24 -16.29
C ASN A 188 -8.47 2.67 -14.95
N LEU A 189 -8.98 3.50 -14.04
CA LEU A 189 -9.28 3.10 -12.65
C LEU A 189 -10.24 1.91 -12.55
N GLU A 190 -11.29 1.88 -13.37
CA GLU A 190 -12.25 0.76 -13.41
C GLU A 190 -11.55 -0.57 -13.78
N GLU A 191 -10.71 -0.56 -14.81
CA GLU A 191 -9.95 -1.74 -15.25
C GLU A 191 -8.89 -2.15 -14.24
N TRP A 192 -8.30 -1.19 -13.51
CA TRP A 192 -7.38 -1.50 -12.42
C TRP A 192 -8.08 -2.25 -11.30
N TYR A 193 -9.27 -1.81 -10.86
CA TYR A 193 -10.04 -2.53 -9.86
C TYR A 193 -10.47 -3.91 -10.36
N LYS A 194 -10.89 -4.06 -11.64
CA LYS A 194 -11.19 -5.37 -12.21
C LYS A 194 -9.97 -6.30 -12.19
N TYR A 195 -8.81 -5.80 -12.59
CA TYR A 195 -7.56 -6.55 -12.53
C TYR A 195 -7.22 -6.97 -11.08
N VAL A 196 -7.27 -6.02 -10.15
CA VAL A 196 -6.86 -6.24 -8.75
C VAL A 196 -7.80 -7.19 -8.03
N ASN A 197 -9.10 -7.07 -8.23
CA ASN A 197 -10.08 -7.87 -7.50
C ASN A 197 -10.41 -9.18 -8.21
N HIS A 198 -10.60 -9.19 -9.53
CA HIS A 198 -11.02 -10.39 -10.26
C HIS A 198 -9.87 -11.26 -10.73
N GLN A 199 -8.80 -10.65 -11.26
CA GLN A 199 -7.67 -11.43 -11.77
C GLN A 199 -6.65 -11.76 -10.68
N ARG A 200 -6.45 -10.84 -9.73
CA ARG A 200 -5.46 -10.98 -8.66
C ARG A 200 -6.05 -11.40 -7.31
N GLY A 201 -7.37 -11.36 -7.14
CA GLY A 201 -8.05 -11.80 -5.92
C GLY A 201 -7.63 -11.01 -4.67
N ARG A 202 -7.36 -9.72 -4.81
CA ARG A 202 -6.77 -8.89 -3.74
C ARG A 202 -7.78 -8.27 -2.79
N GLU A 203 -9.07 -8.35 -3.11
CA GLU A 203 -10.17 -7.84 -2.27
C GLU A 203 -9.98 -6.37 -1.85
N ALA A 204 -9.42 -5.54 -2.75
CA ALA A 204 -9.25 -4.11 -2.53
C ALA A 204 -10.62 -3.44 -2.42
N LYS A 205 -10.79 -2.58 -1.41
CA LYS A 205 -11.99 -1.78 -1.20
C LYS A 205 -11.95 -0.54 -2.10
N ASN A 206 -13.13 0.05 -2.33
CA ASN A 206 -13.22 1.29 -3.09
C ASN A 206 -12.48 2.41 -2.35
N GLY A 207 -11.51 3.03 -3.01
CA GLY A 207 -10.60 4.02 -2.41
C GLY A 207 -9.23 3.48 -2.00
N ASP A 208 -8.97 2.17 -2.09
CA ASP A 208 -7.70 1.58 -1.66
C ASP A 208 -6.57 1.76 -2.67
N LEU A 209 -6.88 1.87 -3.97
CA LEU A 209 -5.87 2.02 -5.00
C LEU A 209 -5.18 3.39 -4.93
N ARG A 210 -3.86 3.34 -4.99
CA ARG A 210 -2.96 4.49 -4.94
C ARG A 210 -2.15 4.56 -6.22
N LEU A 211 -1.99 5.76 -6.78
CA LEU A 211 -0.99 6.07 -7.80
C LEU A 211 0.04 7.04 -7.22
N VAL A 212 1.29 6.60 -7.16
CA VAL A 212 2.40 7.35 -6.55
C VAL A 212 2.83 8.49 -7.47
N TYR A 213 2.83 9.71 -6.95
CA TYR A 213 3.44 10.87 -7.61
C TYR A 213 4.66 11.43 -6.85
N GLY A 214 4.90 10.94 -5.63
CA GLY A 214 6.06 11.35 -4.83
C GLY A 214 6.37 10.40 -3.68
N CYS A 215 7.61 10.44 -3.20
CA CYS A 215 8.06 9.62 -2.07
C CYS A 215 9.25 10.24 -1.31
N ASP A 216 9.32 9.98 0.00
CA ASP A 216 10.50 10.26 0.81
C ASP A 216 11.26 8.96 1.03
N LYS A 217 12.53 8.94 0.65
CA LYS A 217 13.40 7.78 0.74
C LYS A 217 14.53 8.00 1.73
N VAL A 218 14.93 6.90 2.36
CA VAL A 218 16.04 6.86 3.31
C VAL A 218 16.87 5.62 3.02
N ALA A 219 18.14 5.68 3.36
CA ALA A 219 19.01 4.52 3.31
C ALA A 219 18.94 3.66 4.59
N SER A 220 18.66 4.30 5.72
CA SER A 220 18.45 3.63 7.01
C SER A 220 17.41 4.37 7.84
N TRP A 221 16.73 3.64 8.72
CA TRP A 221 15.66 4.19 9.53
C TRP A 221 15.50 3.47 10.86
N GLY A 222 14.91 4.18 11.82
CA GLY A 222 14.41 3.61 13.06
C GLY A 222 13.03 4.13 13.37
N ILE A 223 12.06 3.22 13.46
CA ILE A 223 10.69 3.55 13.83
C ILE A 223 10.45 3.11 15.27
N GLY A 224 9.91 4.01 16.09
CA GLY A 224 9.47 3.74 17.45
C GLY A 224 8.01 4.12 17.65
N THR A 225 7.25 3.31 18.38
CA THR A 225 5.87 3.60 18.78
C THR A 225 5.69 3.37 20.26
N PHE A 226 4.71 4.07 20.81
CA PHE A 226 4.33 3.95 22.20
C PHE A 226 2.83 4.16 22.37
N ARG A 227 2.26 3.44 23.34
CA ARG A 227 0.93 3.67 23.89
C ARG A 227 0.97 3.46 25.40
N ASP A 228 0.34 4.39 26.13
CA ASP A 228 0.05 4.26 27.54
C ASP A 228 -1.26 3.50 27.73
N ASP A 229 -1.22 2.40 28.48
CA ASP A 229 -2.42 1.64 28.80
C ASP A 229 -3.14 2.32 29.97
N GLU A 230 -4.26 3.01 29.69
CA GLU A 230 -5.09 3.70 30.70
C GLU A 230 -5.52 2.80 31.90
N ASN A 231 -5.47 1.47 31.74
CA ASN A 231 -5.76 0.52 32.82
C ASN A 231 -4.67 0.45 33.89
N ASN A 232 -3.51 1.08 33.67
CA ASN A 232 -2.42 1.13 34.63
C ASN A 232 -2.38 2.51 35.29
N TYR A 233 -3.43 2.84 36.07
CA TYR A 233 -3.64 4.07 36.86
C TYR A 233 -2.52 4.43 37.87
N LYS A 234 -1.34 3.79 37.77
CA LYS A 234 -0.16 3.98 38.62
C LYS A 234 1.18 4.02 37.88
N SER A 235 1.22 3.96 36.55
CA SER A 235 2.50 4.10 35.84
C SER A 235 2.89 5.58 35.75
N THR A 236 3.58 6.06 36.77
CA THR A 236 4.39 7.30 36.71
C THR A 236 5.69 7.09 35.92
N GLN A 237 5.83 5.96 35.23
CA GLN A 237 7.07 5.57 34.59
C GLN A 237 7.23 6.32 33.28
N GLU A 238 8.17 7.27 33.30
CA GLU A 238 8.59 8.02 32.13
C GLU A 238 9.06 7.06 31.03
N ILE A 239 8.36 7.05 29.90
CA ILE A 239 8.72 6.25 28.74
C ILE A 239 9.93 6.87 28.06
N LYS A 240 10.99 6.09 27.96
CA LYS A 240 12.24 6.48 27.30
C LYS A 240 12.60 5.49 26.21
N MET A 241 12.85 6.02 25.02
CA MET A 241 13.27 5.23 23.86
C MET A 241 14.63 5.71 23.41
N HIS A 242 15.62 4.82 23.43
CA HIS A 242 16.99 5.14 23.05
C HIS A 242 17.33 4.46 21.73
N PHE A 243 17.57 5.25 20.69
CA PHE A 243 18.01 4.77 19.38
C PHE A 243 19.51 4.93 19.25
N ASN A 244 20.23 3.84 19.01
CA ASN A 244 21.69 3.86 18.95
C ASN A 244 22.22 3.17 17.70
N ALA A 245 23.31 3.71 17.16
CA ALA A 245 24.15 2.95 16.24
C ALA A 245 24.85 1.82 17.00
N ILE A 246 24.79 0.61 16.46
CA ILE A 246 25.57 -0.52 16.97
C ILE A 246 27.03 -0.27 16.57
N ARG A 247 27.89 -0.03 17.56
CA ARG A 247 29.35 0.07 17.33
C ARG A 247 29.82 -1.24 16.73
N GLN A 248 30.26 -1.21 15.47
CA GLN A 248 31.00 -2.31 14.89
C GLN A 248 32.39 -2.35 15.57
N GLN A 249 32.90 -3.55 15.87
CA GLN A 249 34.22 -3.73 16.47
C GLN A 249 35.31 -3.08 15.58
N PRO A 250 36.49 -2.72 16.13
CA PRO A 250 37.55 -2.00 15.39
C PRO A 250 38.12 -2.72 14.15
N TYR A 251 37.69 -3.96 13.89
CA TYR A 251 38.15 -4.80 12.78
C TYR A 251 37.11 -4.95 11.66
N GLY A 252 36.14 -4.03 11.56
CA GLY A 252 35.20 -4.00 10.44
C GLY A 252 35.90 -3.60 9.14
N THR A 253 35.87 -4.49 8.14
CA THR A 253 36.19 -4.20 6.74
C THR A 253 35.34 -3.03 6.24
N ALA A 254 35.95 -2.07 5.53
CA ALA A 254 35.24 -1.00 4.83
C ALA A 254 34.06 -1.57 4.00
N GLY A 255 32.90 -0.91 4.03
CA GLY A 255 31.70 -1.31 3.28
C GLY A 255 30.61 -2.09 4.06
N THR A 256 30.71 -2.25 5.39
CA THR A 256 29.63 -2.85 6.19
C THR A 256 28.55 -1.82 6.58
N PRO A 257 27.26 -2.04 6.21
CA PRO A 257 26.19 -1.09 6.51
C PRO A 257 26.07 -0.77 7.99
N ARG A 258 25.84 0.51 8.33
CA ARG A 258 25.56 0.93 9.71
C ARG A 258 24.29 0.23 10.20
N ARG A 259 24.34 -0.23 11.45
CA ARG A 259 23.23 -0.95 12.08
C ARG A 259 22.72 -0.16 13.26
N TYR A 260 21.41 -0.20 13.47
CA TYR A 260 20.75 0.56 14.52
C TYR A 260 19.85 -0.32 15.38
N VAL A 261 19.66 0.08 16.62
CA VAL A 261 18.84 -0.66 17.60
C VAL A 261 18.12 0.30 18.54
N TRP A 262 16.90 -0.09 18.91
CA TRP A 262 16.13 0.56 19.95
C TRP A 262 16.32 -0.12 21.31
N LYS A 263 16.48 0.67 22.36
CA LYS A 263 16.31 0.25 23.75
C LYS A 263 15.11 1.01 24.33
N CYS A 264 14.03 0.29 24.59
CA CYS A 264 12.78 0.86 25.08
C CYS A 264 12.62 0.57 26.57
N ALA A 265 12.23 1.59 27.34
CA ALA A 265 11.76 1.45 28.71
C ALA A 265 10.32 1.95 28.79
N GLY A 266 9.44 1.22 29.49
CA GLY A 266 8.05 1.64 29.74
C GLY A 266 7.07 1.35 28.60
N GLY A 267 7.02 0.14 28.04
CA GLY A 267 5.97 -0.27 27.09
C GLY A 267 6.13 0.20 25.63
N GLY A 268 7.19 0.96 25.30
CA GLY A 268 7.49 1.34 23.92
C GLY A 268 8.01 0.17 23.06
N SER A 269 7.69 0.22 21.76
CA SER A 269 8.10 -0.75 20.73
C SER A 269 9.00 -0.05 19.71
N GLY A 270 10.07 -0.70 19.27
CA GLY A 270 11.05 -0.09 18.38
C GLY A 270 11.63 -1.06 17.37
N ARG A 271 11.76 -0.61 16.13
CA ARG A 271 12.32 -1.37 15.01
C ARG A 271 13.21 -0.49 14.15
N ALA A 272 14.16 -1.10 13.46
CA ALA A 272 15.09 -0.41 12.58
C ALA A 272 15.33 -1.24 11.32
N GLY A 273 15.71 -0.57 10.25
CA GLY A 273 16.00 -1.19 8.96
C GLY A 273 16.90 -0.32 8.08
N PRO A 274 17.25 -0.81 6.89
CA PRO A 274 16.97 -2.15 6.36
C PRO A 274 17.74 -3.26 7.08
N ALA A 275 17.34 -4.52 6.87
CA ALA A 275 18.07 -5.66 7.44
C ALA A 275 19.39 -5.90 6.68
N GLU A 276 20.46 -6.28 7.38
CA GLU A 276 21.78 -6.52 6.76
C GLU A 276 21.74 -7.51 5.59
N ARG A 277 20.93 -8.58 5.73
CA ARG A 277 20.74 -9.58 4.67
C ARG A 277 20.12 -9.00 3.40
N GLU A 278 19.24 -8.01 3.54
CA GLU A 278 18.55 -7.36 2.43
C GLU A 278 19.54 -6.48 1.66
N VAL A 279 20.32 -5.67 2.37
CA VAL A 279 21.36 -4.84 1.77
C VAL A 279 22.41 -5.70 1.06
N LYS A 280 22.87 -6.79 1.70
CA LYS A 280 23.82 -7.72 1.09
C LYS A 280 23.29 -8.39 -0.17
N ASP A 281 22.04 -8.83 -0.19
CA ASP A 281 21.42 -9.44 -1.38
C ASP A 281 21.37 -8.47 -2.58
N LEU A 282 21.13 -7.18 -2.31
CA LEU A 282 21.10 -6.15 -3.33
C LEU A 282 22.50 -5.79 -3.85
N ILE A 283 23.49 -5.67 -2.98
CA ILE A 283 24.87 -5.30 -3.35
C ILE A 283 25.65 -6.48 -3.95
N SER A 284 25.27 -7.74 -3.63
CA SER A 284 25.92 -8.92 -4.19
C SER A 284 25.76 -8.96 -5.70
N ARG A 285 26.87 -8.91 -6.45
CA ARG A 285 26.87 -9.00 -7.92
C ARG A 285 26.28 -10.35 -8.37
N PRO A 286 25.53 -10.41 -9.48
CA PRO A 286 25.35 -11.68 -10.18
C PRO A 286 26.71 -12.14 -10.72
N ASP A 287 26.95 -13.46 -10.67
CA ASP A 287 28.10 -14.27 -11.10
C ASP A 287 29.37 -13.61 -11.74
N PRO A 288 30.58 -14.13 -11.44
CA PRO A 288 31.88 -13.61 -11.90
C PRO A 288 32.15 -13.74 -13.42
N MET A 289 31.15 -14.01 -14.26
CA MET A 289 31.31 -14.09 -15.72
C MET A 289 31.09 -12.76 -16.47
N SER A 290 30.61 -11.71 -15.82
CA SER A 290 30.64 -10.35 -16.38
C SER A 290 31.90 -9.61 -15.89
N MET A 291 33.07 -10.06 -16.35
CA MET A 291 34.27 -9.23 -16.34
C MET A 291 34.22 -8.32 -17.56
N ASP A 292 33.98 -7.03 -17.32
CA ASP A 292 34.40 -6.00 -18.26
C ASP A 292 35.93 -6.06 -18.38
N ILE A 293 36.44 -6.00 -19.61
CA ILE A 293 37.86 -6.18 -19.97
C ILE A 293 38.75 -5.03 -19.47
N ASP A 294 38.15 -3.96 -18.97
CA ASP A 294 38.86 -2.76 -18.56
C ASP A 294 38.87 -2.68 -17.04
N GLY A 295 40.00 -3.07 -16.44
CA GLY A 295 40.21 -3.28 -15.01
C GLY A 295 40.16 -2.04 -14.12
N GLU A 296 39.08 -1.26 -14.16
CA GLU A 296 38.74 -0.28 -13.13
C GLU A 296 37.67 -0.85 -12.20
N SER A 297 38.13 -1.55 -11.15
CA SER A 297 37.29 -1.89 -10.01
C SER A 297 36.98 -0.62 -9.20
N GLN A 298 36.00 0.16 -9.65
CA GLN A 298 35.34 1.13 -8.78
C GLN A 298 34.59 0.33 -7.70
N SER A 299 35.13 0.37 -6.49
CA SER A 299 34.53 -0.21 -5.31
C SER A 299 33.22 0.51 -5.00
N HIS A 300 32.11 0.06 -5.58
CA HIS A 300 30.73 0.45 -5.19
C HIS A 300 30.35 -0.05 -3.76
N ALA A 301 31.33 -0.47 -2.96
CA ALA A 301 31.14 -1.00 -1.61
C ALA A 301 30.57 0.03 -0.62
N ASP A 302 30.61 1.32 -0.98
CA ASP A 302 30.12 2.43 -0.15
C ASP A 302 28.81 3.06 -0.65
N ALA A 303 28.20 2.55 -1.73
CA ALA A 303 26.94 3.10 -2.23
C ALA A 303 25.78 2.75 -1.28
N GLN A 304 25.31 3.73 -0.52
CA GLN A 304 24.13 3.56 0.33
C GLN A 304 22.88 3.48 -0.55
N ILE A 305 22.15 2.36 -0.47
CA ILE A 305 20.94 2.17 -1.25
C ILE A 305 19.77 2.88 -0.56
N GLU A 306 19.29 3.97 -1.16
CA GLU A 306 18.10 4.70 -0.71
C GLU A 306 16.81 4.09 -1.28
N ASN A 307 16.48 2.87 -0.89
CA ASN A 307 15.28 2.17 -1.37
C ASN A 307 14.16 2.04 -0.33
N GLN A 308 14.33 2.63 0.86
CA GLN A 308 13.36 2.53 1.94
C GLN A 308 12.43 3.76 1.89
N CYS A 309 11.16 3.55 1.55
CA CYS A 309 10.17 4.62 1.43
C CYS A 309 9.48 4.89 2.77
N VAL A 310 9.77 6.02 3.42
CA VAL A 310 9.20 6.35 4.73
C VAL A 310 7.89 7.15 4.65
N PHE A 311 7.71 7.92 3.58
CA PHE A 311 6.44 8.56 3.24
C PHE A 311 6.15 8.40 1.74
N VAL A 312 4.89 8.19 1.39
CA VAL A 312 4.45 8.11 -0.01
C VAL A 312 3.33 9.11 -0.26
N ARG A 313 3.41 9.80 -1.40
CA ARG A 313 2.41 10.77 -1.84
C ARG A 313 1.68 10.25 -3.06
N THR A 314 0.36 10.22 -2.96
CA THR A 314 -0.47 9.44 -3.87
C THR A 314 -1.71 10.19 -4.32
N PHE A 315 -2.14 9.92 -5.57
CA PHE A 315 -3.53 10.11 -5.93
C PHE A 315 -4.35 9.01 -5.29
N ASN A 316 -5.45 9.42 -4.67
CA ASN A 316 -6.39 8.56 -3.98
C ASN A 316 -7.72 8.66 -4.72
N ALA A 317 -8.15 7.56 -5.35
CA ALA A 317 -9.33 7.58 -6.21
C ALA A 317 -10.43 6.62 -5.72
N MET A 318 -11.66 7.12 -5.71
CA MET A 318 -12.86 6.39 -5.32
C MET A 318 -13.88 6.47 -6.45
N LEU A 319 -14.39 5.32 -6.88
CA LEU A 319 -15.48 5.22 -7.85
C LEU A 319 -16.82 5.56 -7.18
N SER A 320 -17.79 6.07 -7.94
CA SER A 320 -19.17 6.18 -7.45
C SER A 320 -19.74 4.81 -7.10
N GLU A 321 -20.74 4.75 -6.21
CA GLU A 321 -21.34 3.49 -5.75
C GLU A 321 -21.86 2.65 -6.93
N SER A 322 -22.55 3.26 -7.89
CA SER A 322 -23.08 2.55 -9.06
C SER A 322 -21.99 1.94 -9.96
N ILE A 323 -20.88 2.65 -10.15
CA ILE A 323 -19.75 2.14 -10.95
C ILE A 323 -18.99 1.08 -10.16
N TRP A 324 -18.78 1.30 -8.87
CA TRP A 324 -18.17 0.32 -7.98
C TRP A 324 -18.93 -1.01 -7.99
N GLU A 325 -20.24 -0.96 -7.82
CA GLU A 325 -21.12 -2.14 -7.90
C GLU A 325 -21.03 -2.85 -9.24
N SER A 326 -21.00 -2.11 -10.34
CA SER A 326 -20.80 -2.66 -11.69
C SER A 326 -19.45 -3.36 -11.80
N VAL A 327 -18.37 -2.73 -11.34
CA VAL A 327 -17.00 -3.28 -11.37
C VAL A 327 -16.92 -4.59 -10.57
N ILE A 328 -17.53 -4.68 -9.38
CA ILE A 328 -17.47 -5.89 -8.56
C ILE A 328 -18.40 -7.02 -9.05
N THR A 329 -19.52 -6.69 -9.71
CA THR A 329 -20.51 -7.70 -10.15
C THR A 329 -20.28 -8.21 -11.58
N ASN A 330 -19.75 -7.37 -12.47
CA ASN A 330 -19.63 -7.66 -13.90
C ASN A 330 -18.16 -7.55 -14.38
N PRO A 331 -17.32 -8.57 -14.14
CA PRO A 331 -15.89 -8.54 -14.47
C PRO A 331 -15.58 -8.42 -15.97
N GLY A 332 -16.55 -8.68 -16.86
CA GLY A 332 -16.36 -8.69 -18.31
C GLY A 332 -17.06 -7.57 -19.08
N ALA A 333 -17.80 -6.67 -18.43
CA ALA A 333 -18.45 -5.55 -19.09
C ALA A 333 -17.48 -4.37 -19.20
N THR A 334 -16.99 -4.07 -20.39
CA THR A 334 -16.36 -2.78 -20.69
C THR A 334 -17.44 -1.70 -20.66
N SER A 335 -17.21 -0.61 -19.92
CA SER A 335 -18.14 0.50 -19.79
C SER A 335 -18.13 1.37 -21.06
N ASP A 336 -18.59 0.80 -22.17
CA ASP A 336 -18.84 1.54 -23.40
C ASP A 336 -20.16 2.31 -23.23
N THR A 337 -20.08 3.45 -22.55
CA THR A 337 -21.17 4.44 -22.47
C THR A 337 -20.77 5.69 -23.25
N GLY A 338 -20.53 5.48 -24.54
CA GLY A 338 -20.67 6.52 -25.56
C GLY A 338 -22.01 6.30 -26.27
N GLU A 339 -23.07 6.95 -25.80
CA GLU A 339 -24.31 7.02 -26.55
C GLU A 339 -24.04 7.82 -27.83
N ASN A 340 -24.20 7.19 -28.99
CA ASN A 340 -24.48 7.87 -30.24
C ASN A 340 -25.71 7.18 -30.86
N PRO A 341 -26.87 7.86 -30.95
CA PRO A 341 -28.04 7.29 -31.59
C PRO A 341 -27.90 7.48 -33.09
N GLU A 342 -27.81 6.39 -33.86
CA GLU A 342 -28.24 6.24 -35.26
C GLU A 342 -27.58 4.97 -35.82
N ASP A 343 -28.33 3.86 -35.90
CA ASP A 343 -28.91 3.39 -37.16
C ASP A 343 -29.48 1.97 -36.95
N GLU A 344 -30.81 1.87 -36.87
CA GLU A 344 -31.51 0.60 -37.03
C GLU A 344 -31.45 0.21 -38.51
N THR A 345 -30.86 -0.92 -38.88
CA THR A 345 -31.47 -1.81 -39.88
C THR A 345 -30.94 -3.25 -39.83
N HIS A 346 -31.87 -4.16 -39.49
CA HIS A 346 -32.04 -5.53 -40.01
C HIS A 346 -30.83 -6.34 -40.53
N ARG A 347 -30.55 -7.48 -39.89
CA ARG A 347 -30.91 -8.82 -40.43
C ARG A 347 -30.62 -9.96 -39.45
N LYS A 348 -31.68 -10.68 -39.09
CA LYS A 348 -31.60 -12.07 -38.63
C LYS A 348 -31.12 -12.95 -39.78
N SER A 349 -30.15 -13.81 -39.55
CA SER A 349 -29.99 -15.04 -40.31
C SER A 349 -29.54 -16.18 -39.40
N GLU A 350 -30.47 -17.09 -39.15
CA GLU A 350 -30.21 -18.47 -38.74
C GLU A 350 -29.35 -19.16 -39.81
N ARG A 351 -28.36 -19.95 -39.38
CA ARG A 351 -27.90 -21.11 -40.14
C ARG A 351 -27.56 -22.27 -39.20
N GLN A 352 -28.34 -23.33 -39.35
CA GLN A 352 -28.09 -24.69 -38.89
C GLN A 352 -27.00 -25.37 -39.75
N ASN A 353 -26.36 -26.36 -39.12
CA ASN A 353 -25.66 -27.54 -39.65
C ASN A 353 -24.50 -27.35 -40.63
N ASP A 354 -23.32 -27.89 -40.27
CA ASP A 354 -23.02 -29.25 -40.73
C ASP A 354 -21.90 -29.95 -39.92
N SER A 355 -22.12 -31.24 -39.74
CA SER A 355 -21.24 -32.21 -39.09
C SER A 355 -20.11 -32.68 -40.00
N SER A 356 -18.93 -32.94 -39.45
CA SER A 356 -18.05 -34.02 -39.94
C SER A 356 -17.35 -34.70 -38.78
N GLY A 357 -17.52 -36.02 -38.71
CA GLY A 357 -16.98 -36.87 -37.66
C GLY A 357 -15.60 -37.43 -37.99
N PHE A 358 -14.85 -37.78 -36.94
CA PHE A 358 -13.83 -38.81 -36.98
C PHE A 358 -13.91 -39.67 -35.71
N ARG A 359 -14.05 -40.98 -35.93
CA ARG A 359 -14.10 -42.07 -34.95
C ARG A 359 -12.71 -42.72 -34.84
N ARG A 360 -12.32 -43.13 -33.64
CA ARG A 360 -11.57 -44.37 -33.27
C ARG A 360 -11.51 -44.45 -31.74
N GLU A 361 -12.27 -45.34 -31.09
CA GLU A 361 -11.80 -46.64 -30.52
C GLU A 361 -10.48 -46.50 -29.75
N GLY A 362 -10.34 -46.70 -28.43
CA GLY A 362 -11.14 -47.36 -27.41
C GLY A 362 -10.37 -48.56 -26.87
N HIS A 363 -9.72 -48.48 -25.71
CA HIS A 363 -9.21 -49.62 -24.91
C HIS A 363 -9.20 -49.26 -23.41
N ARG A 364 -9.83 -50.11 -22.60
CA ARG A 364 -9.73 -50.28 -21.12
C ARG A 364 -9.12 -51.68 -20.88
N PRO A 365 -8.44 -51.93 -19.75
CA PRO A 365 -9.13 -52.54 -18.60
C PRO A 365 -8.64 -52.05 -17.21
N ALA A 366 -9.56 -51.95 -16.25
CA ALA A 366 -9.65 -52.70 -14.97
C ALA A 366 -8.86 -52.06 -13.82
N ASP A 367 -9.50 -51.41 -12.84
CA ASP A 367 -10.38 -51.89 -11.75
C ASP A 367 -9.60 -52.33 -10.51
N SER A 368 -9.71 -51.53 -9.45
CA SER A 368 -9.69 -51.99 -8.06
C SER A 368 -10.36 -50.92 -7.19
N SER A 369 -11.58 -51.27 -6.81
CA SER A 369 -12.43 -50.73 -5.75
C SER A 369 -11.71 -50.46 -4.42
N GLU A 370 -12.13 -49.40 -3.72
CA GLU A 370 -12.61 -49.54 -2.35
C GLU A 370 -13.61 -48.42 -2.02
N ASP A 371 -14.77 -48.87 -1.54
CA ASP A 371 -15.98 -48.13 -1.25
C ASP A 371 -15.89 -47.27 0.01
N ASN A 372 -16.61 -46.14 0.01
CA ASN A 372 -17.46 -45.77 1.15
C ASN A 372 -18.61 -44.84 0.70
N HIS A 373 -19.80 -45.45 0.57
CA HIS A 373 -21.12 -44.83 0.69
C HIS A 373 -21.28 -44.12 2.06
N ALA A 374 -22.12 -43.12 2.34
CA ALA A 374 -23.15 -42.34 1.65
C ALA A 374 -23.36 -41.09 2.57
N SER A 375 -23.76 -39.91 2.11
CA SER A 375 -25.18 -39.62 1.87
C SER A 375 -25.34 -38.21 1.27
N ARG A 376 -26.17 -38.14 0.23
CA ARG A 376 -26.69 -36.92 -0.38
C ARG A 376 -27.56 -36.15 0.61
N GLY A 377 -27.24 -34.88 0.82
CA GLY A 377 -28.15 -33.87 1.35
C GLY A 377 -28.09 -32.64 0.46
N THR A 378 -29.07 -32.48 -0.42
CA THR A 378 -29.28 -31.26 -1.21
C THR A 378 -29.71 -30.15 -0.24
N PHE A 379 -28.93 -29.08 -0.10
CA PHE A 379 -29.37 -27.88 0.62
C PHE A 379 -29.06 -26.64 -0.21
N SER A 380 -30.09 -26.15 -0.89
CA SER A 380 -30.18 -24.78 -1.38
C SER A 380 -30.35 -23.88 -0.15
N GLY A 381 -29.32 -23.10 0.17
CA GLY A 381 -29.35 -22.13 1.27
C GLY A 381 -28.41 -20.98 0.98
N VAL A 382 -28.97 -19.85 0.54
CA VAL A 382 -28.30 -18.56 0.51
C VAL A 382 -27.92 -18.21 1.95
N GLN A 383 -26.64 -18.38 2.29
CA GLN A 383 -26.11 -18.00 3.59
C GLN A 383 -25.51 -16.61 3.47
N TYR A 384 -26.28 -15.59 3.85
CA TYR A 384 -25.73 -14.30 4.25
C TYR A 384 -24.77 -14.56 5.41
N MET A 385 -23.46 -14.53 5.15
CA MET A 385 -22.47 -14.43 6.22
C MET A 385 -22.49 -12.99 6.73
N ALA A 386 -23.11 -12.82 7.89
CA ALA A 386 -23.04 -11.59 8.66
C ALA A 386 -21.57 -11.23 8.92
N SER A 387 -21.21 -9.99 8.60
CA SER A 387 -19.87 -9.44 8.81
C SER A 387 -19.44 -9.63 10.26
N VAL A 388 -18.41 -10.46 10.46
CA VAL A 388 -17.65 -10.46 11.71
C VAL A 388 -16.92 -9.13 11.74
N GLY A 389 -17.18 -8.31 12.76
CA GLY A 389 -16.76 -6.91 12.84
C GLY A 389 -15.29 -6.71 12.47
N GLU A 390 -15.06 -5.93 11.42
CA GLU A 390 -13.72 -5.56 10.98
C GLU A 390 -13.03 -4.73 12.07
N PRO A 391 -11.75 -4.98 12.38
CA PRO A 391 -10.98 -4.07 13.21
C PRO A 391 -10.96 -2.70 12.54
N SER A 392 -11.36 -1.67 13.28
CA SER A 392 -11.47 -0.29 12.80
C SER A 392 -10.10 0.25 12.36
N VAL A 393 -9.77 0.08 11.08
CA VAL A 393 -8.79 0.91 10.41
C VAL A 393 -9.49 2.25 10.20
N ILE A 394 -8.99 3.32 10.81
CA ILE A 394 -9.47 4.66 10.47
C ILE A 394 -9.18 4.81 8.97
N PRO A 395 -10.22 5.01 8.13
CA PRO A 395 -10.02 5.13 6.69
C PRO A 395 -9.09 6.32 6.42
N HIS A 396 -8.22 6.18 5.43
CA HIS A 396 -7.32 7.26 5.02
C HIS A 396 -8.13 8.55 4.81
N PRO A 397 -7.64 9.74 5.20
CA PRO A 397 -8.45 10.97 5.13
C PRO A 397 -9.02 11.25 3.74
N SER A 398 -8.27 10.94 2.68
CA SER A 398 -8.74 11.01 1.29
C SER A 398 -9.98 10.18 1.03
N SER A 399 -10.16 9.02 1.68
CA SER A 399 -11.37 8.20 1.53
C SER A 399 -12.61 8.91 2.04
N LEU A 400 -12.51 9.60 3.19
CA LEU A 400 -13.61 10.40 3.74
C LEU A 400 -13.91 11.62 2.86
N LEU A 401 -12.86 12.29 2.37
CA LEU A 401 -13.02 13.43 1.47
C LEU A 401 -13.64 13.02 0.14
N ASN A 402 -13.19 11.92 -0.44
CA ASN A 402 -13.72 11.39 -1.70
C ASN A 402 -15.19 10.97 -1.55
N GLN A 403 -15.55 10.30 -0.45
CA GLN A 403 -16.95 9.96 -0.18
C GLN A 403 -17.80 11.22 -0.11
N PHE A 404 -17.35 12.24 0.64
CA PHE A 404 -18.04 13.52 0.70
C PHE A 404 -18.20 14.16 -0.68
N LEU A 405 -17.17 14.15 -1.53
CA LEU A 405 -17.24 14.69 -2.89
C LEU A 405 -18.27 13.94 -3.74
N LEU A 406 -18.31 12.61 -3.68
CA LEU A 406 -19.29 11.80 -4.41
C LEU A 406 -20.72 12.06 -3.93
N ASP A 407 -20.92 12.25 -2.62
CA ASP A 407 -22.23 12.61 -2.06
C ASP A 407 -22.70 14.00 -2.51
N GLN A 408 -21.77 14.96 -2.64
CA GLN A 408 -22.09 16.33 -3.10
C GLN A 408 -22.30 16.41 -4.62
N PHE A 409 -21.67 15.53 -5.39
CA PHE A 409 -21.77 15.50 -6.86
C PHE A 409 -22.26 14.14 -7.35
N PRO A 410 -23.56 13.81 -7.24
CA PRO A 410 -24.09 12.48 -7.57
C PRO A 410 -23.90 12.05 -9.03
N GLY A 411 -23.65 13.00 -9.95
CA GLY A 411 -23.35 12.72 -11.36
C GLY A 411 -21.87 12.39 -11.63
N ALA A 412 -21.00 12.54 -10.63
CA ALA A 412 -19.58 12.24 -10.78
C ALA A 412 -19.36 10.71 -10.84
N LYS A 413 -18.54 10.27 -11.80
CA LYS A 413 -18.15 8.86 -11.93
C LYS A 413 -17.14 8.43 -10.86
N MET A 414 -16.31 9.36 -10.42
CA MET A 414 -15.27 9.13 -9.42
C MET A 414 -14.85 10.44 -8.76
N ALA A 415 -14.22 10.32 -7.59
CA ALA A 415 -13.51 11.40 -6.92
C ALA A 415 -12.04 11.02 -6.81
N ILE A 416 -11.15 11.97 -7.15
CA ILE A 416 -9.70 11.81 -7.06
C ILE A 416 -9.17 12.96 -6.22
N THR A 417 -8.45 12.64 -5.14
CA THR A 417 -7.81 13.61 -4.26
C THR A 417 -6.34 13.32 -4.08
N GLU A 418 -5.57 14.37 -3.90
CA GLU A 418 -4.17 14.33 -3.49
C GLU A 418 -4.04 14.39 -1.98
N ASP A 419 -2.87 13.99 -1.48
CA ASP A 419 -2.61 14.12 -0.05
C ASP A 419 -2.64 15.59 0.43
N ALA A 420 -2.27 16.53 -0.43
CA ALA A 420 -2.35 17.95 -0.14
C ALA A 420 -3.78 18.44 0.14
N ASP A 421 -4.80 17.83 -0.47
CA ASP A 421 -6.20 18.27 -0.35
C ASP A 421 -6.74 18.03 1.06
N TRP A 422 -6.51 16.83 1.61
CA TRP A 422 -6.98 16.52 2.96
C TRP A 422 -6.13 17.20 4.03
N ILE A 423 -4.84 17.44 3.78
CA ILE A 423 -3.99 18.26 4.67
C ILE A 423 -4.54 19.69 4.76
N ALA A 424 -4.89 20.28 3.62
CA ALA A 424 -5.47 21.62 3.57
C ALA A 424 -6.83 21.68 4.29
N ALA A 425 -7.68 20.68 4.08
CA ALA A 425 -8.97 20.56 4.77
C ALA A 425 -8.79 20.49 6.30
N HIS A 426 -7.85 19.67 6.79
CA HIS A 426 -7.56 19.55 8.21
C HIS A 426 -7.08 20.88 8.83
N ASN A 427 -6.19 21.59 8.15
CA ASN A 427 -5.67 22.88 8.61
C ASN A 427 -6.74 23.98 8.66
N THR A 428 -7.79 23.87 7.85
CA THR A 428 -8.91 24.82 7.83
C THR A 428 -9.86 24.61 8.99
N VAL A 429 -10.13 23.34 9.37
CA VAL A 429 -11.02 23.00 10.48
C VAL A 429 -10.36 23.19 11.85
N SER A 430 -9.02 23.15 11.91
CA SER A 430 -8.25 23.31 13.15
C SER A 430 -7.94 24.77 13.54
N ARG A 431 -8.39 25.73 12.71
CA ARG A 431 -8.35 27.17 13.00
C ARG A 431 -9.73 27.64 13.44
#